data_AF-A0A6G0XUG9-F1
#
_entry.id   AF-A0A6G0XUG9-F1
#
_cell.length_a   1.000
_cell.length_b   1.000
_cell.length_c   1.000
_cell.angle_alpha   90.00
_cell.angle_beta   90.00
_cell.angle_gamma   90.00
#
_symmetry.space_group_name_H-M   'P 1'
#
loop_
_entity.id
_entity.type
_entity.pdbx_description
1 polymer ?
#
loop_
_entity_poly.entity_id
_entity_poly.type
_entity_poly.pdbx_seq_one_letter_code
_entity_poly.pdbx_strand_id
1 'polypeptide(L)'
;TEKEIKKAKGVKKNVVENKICFNDFQNCLLTKEPKYVKQNLFRTKKHDICTVEQNKKALSVYDDKRFILDNGIDTLAWGHYKTNIDRNDFVNHLNTLIKNQNKKD
;
A
#
# COMPACT_ATOMS: atom_id res chain seq x y z
N THR A 1 0.49 25.28 14.78
CA THR A 1 -0.11 23.95 14.56
C THR A 1 0.66 23.29 13.44
N GLU A 2 1.21 22.10 13.65
CA GLU A 2 1.95 21.40 12.59
C GLU A 2 1.02 21.04 11.42
N LYS A 3 1.50 21.28 10.20
CA LYS A 3 0.74 20.99 8.99
C LYS A 3 0.89 19.51 8.66
N GLU A 4 -0.23 18.79 8.60
CA GLU A 4 -0.26 17.38 8.18
C GLU A 4 0.32 17.23 6.75
N ILE A 5 1.31 16.35 6.58
CA ILE A 5 1.90 16.02 5.28
C ILE A 5 1.45 14.60 4.89
N LYS A 6 0.63 14.50 3.85
CA LYS A 6 0.13 13.23 3.32
C LYS A 6 0.83 12.88 2.00
N LYS A 7 1.28 11.63 1.87
CA LYS A 7 1.92 11.10 0.65
C LYS A 7 1.35 9.73 0.32
N ALA A 8 0.91 9.54 -0.92
CA ALA A 8 0.48 8.24 -1.43
C ALA A 8 0.94 8.09 -2.89
N LYS A 9 1.84 7.14 -3.14
CA LYS A 9 2.47 6.99 -4.47
C LYS A 9 1.43 6.58 -5.51
N GLY A 10 1.37 7.33 -6.61
CA GLY A 10 0.49 7.04 -7.74
C GLY A 10 -0.99 7.37 -7.51
N VAL A 11 -1.33 8.04 -6.40
CA VAL A 11 -2.62 8.70 -6.17
C VAL A 11 -2.45 10.18 -6.50
N LYS A 12 -3.43 10.79 -7.17
CA LYS A 12 -3.37 12.21 -7.53
C LYS A 12 -3.33 13.11 -6.29
N LYS A 13 -2.56 14.21 -6.37
CA LYS A 13 -2.38 15.17 -5.27
C LYS A 13 -3.71 15.69 -4.70
N ASN A 14 -4.64 16.08 -5.56
CA ASN A 14 -5.96 16.56 -5.14
C ASN A 14 -6.79 15.48 -4.41
N VAL A 15 -6.62 14.20 -4.77
CA VAL A 15 -7.27 13.08 -4.07
C VAL A 15 -6.62 12.85 -2.71
N VAL A 16 -5.29 12.89 -2.63
CA VAL A 16 -4.55 12.78 -1.36
C VAL A 16 -4.94 13.90 -0.38
N GLU A 17 -5.06 15.14 -0.87
CA GLU A 17 -5.39 16.29 -0.04
C GLU A 17 -6.83 16.22 0.49
N ASN A 18 -7.79 15.82 -0.34
CA ASN A 18 -9.23 15.93 -0.04
C ASN A 18 -9.91 14.62 0.41
N LYS A 19 -9.30 13.45 0.17
CA LYS A 19 -9.94 12.13 0.40
C LYS A 19 -9.18 11.22 1.37
N ILE A 20 -8.01 11.65 1.83
CA ILE A 20 -7.20 10.93 2.82
C ILE A 20 -6.97 11.84 4.02
N CYS A 21 -7.11 11.33 5.24
CA CYS A 21 -6.79 12.00 6.49
C CYS A 21 -6.02 11.08 7.45
N PHE A 22 -5.44 11.63 8.51
CA PHE A 22 -4.71 10.86 9.53
C PHE A 22 -5.49 9.64 10.05
N ASN A 23 -6.79 9.79 10.32
CA ASN A 23 -7.62 8.71 10.83
C ASN A 23 -7.69 7.51 9.86
N ASP A 24 -7.55 7.74 8.56
CA ASP A 24 -7.48 6.65 7.58
C ASP A 24 -6.22 5.80 7.74
N PHE A 25 -5.09 6.40 8.10
CA PHE A 25 -3.86 5.66 8.38
C PHE A 25 -4.01 4.82 9.64
N GLN A 26 -4.57 5.39 10.70
CA GLN A 26 -4.84 4.69 11.95
C GLN A 26 -5.81 3.52 11.73
N ASN A 27 -6.91 3.75 11.03
CA ASN A 27 -7.87 2.71 10.68
C ASN A 27 -7.19 1.60 9.88
N CYS A 28 -6.47 1.96 8.81
CA CYS A 28 -5.75 0.98 7.98
C CYS A 28 -4.79 0.11 8.78
N LEU A 29 -4.08 0.69 9.76
CA LEU A 29 -3.15 -0.03 10.64
C LEU A 29 -3.89 -0.99 11.58
N LEU A 30 -4.96 -0.52 12.25
CA LEU A 30 -5.66 -1.27 13.29
C LEU A 30 -6.61 -2.34 12.74
N THR A 31 -7.38 -2.01 11.70
CA THR A 31 -8.35 -2.95 11.10
C THR A 31 -7.72 -3.85 10.04
N LYS A 32 -6.52 -3.50 9.57
CA LYS A 32 -5.83 -4.13 8.43
C LYS A 32 -6.62 -4.03 7.13
N GLU A 33 -7.60 -3.13 7.07
CA GLU A 33 -8.38 -2.87 5.87
C GLU A 33 -7.70 -1.80 5.00
N PRO A 34 -7.46 -2.08 3.72
CA PRO A 34 -6.88 -1.10 2.82
C PRO A 34 -7.87 0.03 2.53
N LYS A 35 -7.36 1.25 2.40
CA LYS A 35 -8.16 2.37 1.90
C LYS A 35 -8.07 2.46 0.38
N TYR A 36 -9.22 2.36 -0.28
CA TYR A 36 -9.35 2.62 -1.71
C TYR A 36 -9.81 4.04 -1.99
N VAL A 37 -9.34 4.64 -3.08
CA VAL A 37 -9.76 5.96 -3.55
C VAL A 37 -10.06 5.93 -5.04
N LYS A 38 -11.14 6.61 -5.43
CA LYS A 38 -11.50 6.81 -6.83
C LYS A 38 -10.82 8.06 -7.39
N GLN A 39 -10.27 7.96 -8.59
CA GLN A 39 -9.69 9.09 -9.31
C GLN A 39 -9.99 9.01 -10.80
N ASN A 40 -10.46 10.12 -11.37
CA ASN A 40 -10.70 10.24 -12.80
C ASN A 40 -9.45 10.74 -13.51
N LEU A 41 -9.11 10.15 -14.66
CA LEU A 41 -8.00 10.62 -15.51
C LEU A 41 -8.28 10.35 -16.98
N PHE A 42 -7.54 11.04 -17.84
CA PHE A 42 -7.43 10.68 -19.25
C PHE A 42 -6.41 9.56 -19.42
N ARG A 43 -6.73 8.58 -20.27
CA ARG A 43 -5.86 7.48 -20.63
C ARG A 43 -5.85 7.33 -22.15
N THR A 44 -4.67 7.13 -22.71
CA THR A 44 -4.50 6.82 -24.13
C THR A 44 -4.38 5.31 -24.32
N LYS A 45 -5.14 4.73 -25.24
CA LYS A 45 -5.03 3.33 -25.66
C LYS A 45 -5.14 3.25 -27.17
N LYS A 46 -4.12 2.73 -27.85
CA LYS A 46 -4.05 2.67 -29.32
C LYS A 46 -4.32 4.03 -30.00
N HIS A 47 -3.74 5.10 -29.45
CA HIS A 47 -3.94 6.49 -29.88
C HIS A 47 -5.33 7.09 -29.62
N ASP A 48 -6.28 6.34 -29.07
CA ASP A 48 -7.56 6.89 -28.62
C ASP A 48 -7.47 7.40 -27.18
N ILE A 49 -7.97 8.61 -26.93
CA ILE A 49 -8.04 9.22 -25.60
C ILE A 49 -9.40 8.92 -25.00
N CYS A 50 -9.43 8.32 -23.81
CA CYS A 50 -10.65 8.09 -23.06
C CYS A 50 -10.54 8.61 -21.63
N THR A 51 -11.68 8.96 -21.05
CA THR A 51 -11.80 9.24 -19.62
C THR A 51 -12.03 7.93 -18.88
N VAL A 52 -11.24 7.67 -17.84
CA VAL A 52 -11.37 6.47 -17.01
C VAL A 52 -11.46 6.86 -15.53
N GLU A 53 -12.33 6.17 -14.80
CA GLU A 53 -12.32 6.13 -13.34
C GLU A 53 -11.40 4.99 -12.90
N GLN A 54 -10.39 5.29 -12.11
CA GLN A 54 -9.55 4.29 -11.44
C GLN A 54 -9.94 4.20 -9.97
N ASN A 55 -10.21 2.99 -9.50
CA ASN A 55 -10.25 2.69 -8.07
C ASN A 55 -8.87 2.18 -7.63
N LYS A 56 -8.18 2.90 -6.75
CA LYS A 56 -6.79 2.62 -6.39
C LYS A 56 -6.64 2.37 -4.90
N LYS A 57 -5.89 1.32 -4.53
CA LYS A 57 -5.43 1.08 -3.16
C LYS A 57 -4.48 2.22 -2.76
N ALA A 58 -4.96 3.15 -1.95
CA ALA A 58 -4.23 4.34 -1.52
C ALA A 58 -3.39 4.09 -0.28
N LEU A 59 -3.95 3.35 0.68
CA LEU A 59 -3.28 2.92 1.91
C LEU A 59 -3.39 1.40 2.03
N SER A 60 -2.33 0.79 2.54
CA SER A 60 -2.22 -0.64 2.84
C SER A 60 -1.36 -0.78 4.08
N VAL A 61 -1.75 -1.67 4.99
CA VAL A 61 -0.92 -2.02 6.15
C VAL A 61 0.29 -2.88 5.77
N TYR A 62 0.21 -3.56 4.62
CA TYR A 62 1.30 -4.39 4.12
C TYR A 62 2.31 -3.56 3.32
N ASP A 63 3.61 -3.81 3.60
CA ASP A 63 4.74 -3.24 2.88
C ASP A 63 5.54 -4.36 2.21
N ASP A 64 5.46 -4.47 0.89
CA ASP A 64 6.14 -5.52 0.13
C ASP A 64 7.67 -5.42 0.20
N LYS A 65 8.22 -4.29 0.66
CA LYS A 65 9.66 -4.02 0.71
C LYS A 65 10.27 -4.21 2.09
N ARG A 66 9.45 -4.49 3.10
CA ARG A 66 9.91 -4.65 4.49
C ARG A 66 9.28 -5.87 5.14
N PHE A 67 10.01 -6.52 6.02
CA PHE A 67 9.48 -7.56 6.89
C PHE A 67 8.79 -6.90 8.09
N ILE A 68 7.49 -7.09 8.22
CA ILE A 68 6.69 -6.58 9.34
C ILE A 68 6.83 -7.55 10.51
N LEU A 69 7.23 -7.04 11.69
CA LEU A 69 7.35 -7.84 12.91
C LEU A 69 5.97 -8.21 13.47
N ASP A 70 5.95 -9.14 14.42
CA ASP A 70 4.72 -9.67 15.03
C ASP A 70 3.86 -8.60 15.70
N ASN A 71 4.46 -7.49 16.15
CA ASN A 71 3.72 -6.35 16.71
C ASN A 71 2.96 -5.53 15.65
N GLY A 72 3.17 -5.80 14.36
CA GLY A 72 2.46 -5.17 13.25
C GLY A 72 2.87 -3.72 12.94
N ILE A 73 3.84 -3.17 13.67
CA ILE A 73 4.25 -1.76 13.56
C ILE A 73 5.72 -1.66 13.19
N ASP A 74 6.57 -2.41 13.89
CA ASP A 74 7.99 -2.39 13.64
C ASP A 74 8.31 -3.19 12.38
N THR A 75 9.26 -2.69 11.60
CA THR A 75 9.62 -3.30 10.33
C THR A 75 11.13 -3.39 10.14
N LEU A 76 11.59 -4.52 9.63
CA LEU A 76 12.98 -4.76 9.27
C LEU A 76 13.14 -4.77 7.75
N ALA A 77 14.35 -4.47 7.27
CA ALA A 77 14.67 -4.71 5.87
C ALA A 77 14.68 -6.22 5.58
N TRP A 78 14.28 -6.61 4.37
CA TRP A 78 14.48 -7.99 3.90
C TRP A 78 15.97 -8.37 4.00
N GLY A 79 16.28 -9.58 4.46
CA GLY A 79 17.67 -10.02 4.68
C GLY A 79 18.28 -9.60 6.02
N HIS A 80 17.56 -8.87 6.87
CA HIS A 80 18.07 -8.52 8.20
C HIS A 80 18.22 -9.78 9.08
N TYR A 81 19.32 -9.89 9.82
CA TYR A 81 19.68 -11.11 10.59
C TYR A 81 18.57 -11.57 11.56
N LYS A 82 17.79 -10.65 12.13
CA LYS A 82 16.65 -10.97 13.02
C LYS A 82 15.43 -11.57 12.32
N THR A 83 15.36 -11.54 10.99
CA THR A 83 14.20 -12.07 10.27
C THR A 83 14.18 -13.61 10.25
N ASN A 84 15.32 -14.27 10.53
CA ASN A 84 15.46 -15.73 10.52
C ASN A 84 14.95 -16.41 9.24
N ILE A 85 14.96 -15.71 8.12
CA ILE A 85 14.62 -16.25 6.79
C ILE A 85 15.92 -16.48 6.03
N ASP A 86 16.12 -17.70 5.53
CA ASP A 86 17.25 -17.99 4.66
C ASP A 86 17.16 -17.20 3.36
N ARG A 87 18.31 -16.78 2.83
CA ARG A 87 18.35 -15.94 1.64
C ARG A 87 17.68 -16.60 0.44
N ASN A 88 17.78 -17.92 0.31
CA ASN A 88 17.21 -18.67 -0.80
C ASN A 88 15.68 -18.77 -0.69
N ASP A 89 15.11 -18.61 0.50
CA ASP A 89 13.67 -18.73 0.76
C ASP A 89 12.91 -17.39 0.72
N PHE A 90 13.60 -16.24 0.63
CA PHE A 90 12.95 -14.93 0.60
C PHE A 90 11.89 -14.80 -0.50
N VAL A 91 12.18 -15.30 -1.70
CA VAL A 91 11.25 -15.21 -2.84
C VAL A 91 9.99 -16.03 -2.58
N ASN A 92 10.14 -17.23 -2.01
CA ASN A 92 9.02 -18.10 -1.67
C ASN A 92 8.16 -17.50 -0.56
N HIS A 93 8.81 -16.94 0.46
CA HIS A 93 8.15 -16.22 1.54
C HIS A 93 7.34 -15.03 1.02
N LEU A 94 7.94 -14.17 0.19
CA LEU A 94 7.27 -13.01 -0.40
C LEU A 94 6.06 -13.43 -1.25
N ASN A 95 6.23 -14.44 -2.11
CA ASN A 95 5.13 -14.96 -2.94
C ASN A 95 3.98 -15.51 -2.10
N THR A 96 4.29 -16.13 -0.97
CA THR A 96 3.28 -16.64 -0.02
C THR A 96 2.52 -15.49 0.63
N LEU A 97 3.21 -14.44 1.07
CA LEU A 97 2.58 -13.23 1.62
C LEU A 97 1.66 -12.57 0.60
N ILE A 98 2.12 -12.36 -0.64
CA ILE A 98 1.31 -11.75 -1.71
C ILE A 98 0.06 -12.58 -1.99
N LYS A 99 0.18 -13.92 -2.08
CA LYS A 99 -0.98 -14.80 -2.27
C LYS A 99 -1.98 -14.71 -1.12
N ASN A 100 -1.49 -14.65 0.12
CA ASN A 100 -2.34 -14.54 1.30
C ASN A 100 -3.04 -13.18 1.41
N GLN A 101 -2.40 -12.11 0.94
CA GLN A 101 -3.02 -10.79 0.82
C GLN A 101 -4.15 -10.81 -0.21
N ASN A 102 -3.88 -11.33 -1.41
CA ASN A 102 -4.86 -11.37 -2.52
C ASN A 102 -6.01 -12.36 -2.29
N LYS A 103 -5.89 -13.29 -1.33
CA LYS A 103 -6.98 -14.20 -0.92
C LYS A 103 -7.96 -13.56 0.06
N LYS A 104 -7.61 -12.43 0.68
CA LYS A 104 -8.45 -11.70 1.63
C LYS A 104 -9.21 -10.52 1.01
N ASP A 105 -8.80 -10.09 -0.19
CA ASP A 105 -9.54 -9.15 -1.04
C ASP A 105 -10.58 -9.92 -1.89
#